data_AF-A0A0F9V4M4-F1
#
_entry.id   AF-A0A0F9V4M4-F1
#
_cell.length_a   1.000
_cell.length_b   1.000
_cell.length_c   1.000
_cell.angle_alpha   90.00
_cell.angle_beta   90.00
_cell.angle_gamma   90.00
#
_symmetry.space_group_name_H-M   'P 1'
#
loop_
_entity.id
_entity.type
_entity.pdbx_description
1 polymer ?
#
loop_
_entity_poly.entity_id
_entity_poly.type
_entity_poly.pdbx_seq_one_letter_code
_entity_poly.pdbx_strand_id
1 'polypeptide(L)' 'MYVYRIMLFLVFGGYLLSPLLMNGWSDPAAAWYRPFAIWGGLIALTLWLEQKRKLDER' A
#
# COMPACT_ATOMS: atom_id res chain seq x y z
N MET A 1 7.74 27.58 9.17
CA MET A 1 6.25 27.67 9.27
C MET A 1 5.52 26.85 8.20
N TYR A 2 5.91 26.86 6.91
CA TYR A 2 5.22 26.06 5.87
C TYR A 2 5.40 24.54 6.02
N VAL A 3 6.62 24.07 6.29
CA VAL A 3 6.91 22.64 6.49
C VAL A 3 6.13 22.07 7.68
N TYR A 4 5.97 22.85 8.74
CA TYR A 4 5.18 22.45 9.92
C TYR A 4 3.70 22.21 9.57
N ARG A 5 3.09 23.07 8.73
CA ARG A 5 1.71 22.88 8.27
C ARG A 5 1.56 21.63 7.41
N ILE A 6 2.51 21.38 6.51
CA ILE A 6 2.54 20.18 5.67
C ILE A 6 2.70 18.93 6.54
N MET A 7 3.61 18.95 7.53
CA MET A 7 3.75 17.88 8.51
C MET A 7 2.46 17.63 9.27
N LEU A 8 1.73 18.68 9.66
CA LEU A 8 0.47 18.55 10.39
C LEU A 8 -0.59 17.85 9.53
N PHE A 9 -0.72 18.21 8.26
CA PHE A 9 -1.61 17.50 7.32
C PHE A 9 -1.17 16.05 7.07
N LEU A 10 0.13 15.79 7.00
CA LEU A 10 0.65 14.43 6.82
C LEU A 10 0.34 13.55 8.04
N VAL A 11 0.60 14.05 9.24
CA VAL A 11 0.33 13.35 10.50
C VAL A 11 -1.17 13.15 10.68
N PHE A 12 -1.98 14.19 10.43
CA PHE A 12 -3.43 14.10 10.55
C PHE A 12 -4.03 13.14 9.52
N GLY A 13 -3.57 13.21 8.27
CA GLY A 13 -3.98 12.29 7.22
C GLY A 13 -3.58 10.85 7.53
N GLY A 14 -2.33 10.64 7.95
CA GLY A 14 -1.84 9.33 8.41
C GLY A 14 -2.63 8.78 9.59
N TYR A 15 -3.01 9.64 10.55
CA TYR A 15 -3.84 9.26 11.70
C TYR A 15 -5.26 8.86 11.30
N LEU A 16 -5.91 9.61 10.40
CA LEU A 16 -7.24 9.28 9.89
C LEU A 16 -7.26 8.04 8.99
N LEU A 17 -6.21 7.83 8.20
CA LEU A 17 -6.07 6.67 7.32
C LEU A 17 -5.58 5.42 8.06
N SER A 18 -4.95 5.57 9.24
CA SER A 18 -4.41 4.45 10.02
C SER A 18 -5.45 3.38 10.38
N PRO A 19 -6.67 3.71 10.86
CA PRO A 19 -7.71 2.71 11.11
C PRO A 19 -8.13 1.95 9.86
N LEU A 20 -8.17 2.60 8.69
CA LEU A 20 -8.52 1.96 7.43
C LEU A 20 -7.44 0.96 7.00
N LEU A 21 -6.17 1.31 7.22
CA LEU A 21 -5.04 0.40 7.00
C LEU A 21 -5.03 -0.75 8.00
N MET A 22 -5.38 -0.49 9.27
CA MET A 22 -5.41 -1.51 10.33
C MET A 22 -6.62 -2.44 10.24
N ASN A 23 -7.76 -1.99 9.71
CA ASN A 23 -8.99 -2.78 9.61
C ASN A 23 -8.78 -4.11 8.86
N GLY A 24 -7.92 -4.12 7.83
CA GLY A 24 -7.59 -5.35 7.09
C GLY A 24 -6.74 -6.36 7.86
N TRP A 25 -6.12 -5.95 8.98
CA TRP A 25 -5.22 -6.76 9.81
C TRP A 25 -5.81 -7.06 11.20
N SER A 26 -6.74 -6.24 11.67
CA SER A 26 -7.30 -6.31 13.03
C SER A 26 -8.66 -6.99 13.12
N ASP A 27 -9.30 -7.30 11.99
CA ASP A 27 -10.58 -8.01 11.97
C ASP A 27 -10.37 -9.51 12.22
N PRO A 28 -10.83 -10.05 13.38
CA PRO A 28 -10.68 -11.46 13.71
C PRO A 28 -11.50 -12.40 12.81
N ALA A 29 -12.54 -11.88 12.14
CA ALA A 29 -13.34 -12.63 11.17
C ALA A 29 -12.76 -12.59 9.75
N ALA A 30 -11.79 -11.71 9.49
CA ALA A 30 -11.13 -11.63 8.20
C ALA A 30 -10.14 -12.79 8.01
N ALA A 31 -10.09 -13.32 6.78
CA ALA A 31 -9.14 -14.37 6.46
C ALA A 31 -7.69 -13.88 6.59
N TRP A 32 -6.88 -14.65 7.32
CA TRP A 32 -5.49 -14.35 7.67
C TRP A 32 -4.57 -14.05 6.46
N TYR A 33 -4.91 -14.56 5.27
CA TYR A 33 -4.10 -14.41 4.06
C TYR A 33 -4.38 -13.11 3.29
N ARG A 34 -5.44 -12.35 3.61
CA ARG A 34 -5.85 -11.13 2.88
C ARG A 34 -4.72 -10.10 2.69
N PRO A 35 -3.94 -9.72 3.71
CA PRO A 35 -2.84 -8.79 3.50
C PRO A 35 -1.76 -9.35 2.57
N PHE A 36 -1.48 -10.66 2.65
CA PHE A 36 -0.50 -11.32 1.78
C PHE A 36 -0.95 -11.38 0.31
N ALA A 37 -2.26 -11.45 0.05
CA ALA A 37 -2.79 -11.38 -1.31
C ALA A 37 -2.50 -10.03 -1.98
N ILE A 38 -2.57 -8.92 -1.21
CA ILE A 38 -2.22 -7.58 -1.71
C ILE A 38 -0.72 -7.52 -2.08
N TRP A 39 0.15 -8.03 -1.21
CA TRP A 39 1.58 -8.12 -1.48
C TRP A 39 1.89 -9.02 -2.68
N GLY A 40 1.24 -10.18 -2.77
CA GLY A 40 1.37 -11.09 -3.91
C GLY A 40 0.96 -10.42 -5.23
N GLY A 41 -0.14 -9.65 -5.22
CA GLY A 41 -0.57 -8.86 -6.36
C GLY A 41 0.45 -7.78 -6.77
N LEU A 42 1.01 -7.04 -5.81
CA LEU A 42 2.05 -6.04 -6.08
C LEU A 42 3.31 -6.68 -6.67
N ILE A 43 3.77 -7.80 -6.13
CA ILE A 43 4.93 -8.53 -6.65
C ILE A 43 4.66 -9.02 -8.07
N ALA A 44 3.50 -9.63 -8.32
CA ALA A 44 3.10 -10.09 -9.65
C ALA A 44 3.02 -8.92 -10.64
N LEU A 45 2.46 -7.77 -10.23
CA LEU A 45 2.41 -6.56 -11.05
C LEU A 45 3.81 -6.04 -11.39
N THR A 46 4.72 -6.07 -10.43
CA THR A 46 6.11 -5.63 -10.63
C THR A 46 6.84 -6.55 -11.61
N LEU A 47 6.68 -7.87 -11.46
CA LEU A 47 7.23 -8.85 -12.41
C LEU A 47 6.65 -8.67 -13.81
N TRP A 48 5.35 -8.41 -13.91
CA TRP A 48 4.69 -8.17 -15.18
C TRP A 48 5.18 -6.89 -15.87
N LEU A 49 5.34 -5.79 -15.12
CA LEU A 49 5.92 -4.53 -15.61
C LEU A 49 7.37 -4.73 -16.07
N GLU A 50 8.18 -5.43 -15.30
CA GLU A 50 9.57 -5.74 -15.66
C GLU A 50 9.64 -6.57 -16.94
N GLN A 51 8.73 -7.55 -17.09
CA GLN A 51 8.65 -8.37 -18.30
C GLN A 51 8.20 -7.55 -19.52
N LYS A 52 7.23 -6.64 -19.36
CA LYS A 52 6.82 -5.71 -20.43
C LYS A 52 7.97 -4.81 -20.85
N ARG A 53 8.71 -4.24 -19.89
CA ARG A 53 9.88 -3.39 -20.18
C ARG A 53 10.94 -4.13 -21.00
N LYS A 54 11.25 -5.38 -20.63
CA LYS A 54 12.21 -6.22 -21.38
C LYS A 54 11.77 -6.57 -22.80
N LEU A 55 10.47 -6.58 -23.07
CA LEU A 55 9.94 -6.81 -24.42
C LEU A 55 10.00 -5.55 -25.29
N ASP A 56 9.89 -4.37 -24.68
CA ASP A 56 10.00 -3.06 -25.34
C ASP A 56 11.45 -2.68 -25.68
N GLU A 57 12.43 -3.19 -24.92
CA GLU A 57 13.87 -2.97 -25.17
C GLU A 57 14.46 -3.84 -26.29
N ARG A 58 13.68 -4.74 -26.91
CA ARG A 58 14.08 -5.60 -28.04
C ARG A 58 13.47 -5.13 -29.35
#